data_AF-A0A938WAW8-F1
#
_entry.id   AF-A0A938WAW8-F1
#
_cell.length_a   1.000
_cell.length_b   1.000
_cell.length_c   1.000
_cell.angle_alpha   90.00
_cell.angle_beta   90.00
_cell.angle_gamma   90.00
#
_symmetry.space_group_name_H-M   'P 1'
#
loop_
_entity.id
_entity.type
_entity.pdbx_description
1 polymer ?
#
loop_
_entity_poly.entity_id
_entity_poly.type
_entity_poly.pdbx_seq_one_letter_code
_entity_poly.pdbx_strand_id
1 'polypeptide(L)'
;MPLVRSLQQAGYQVLFAKPPVQGAYGATNVRKKMVWVAPITVDLGIARQALIHEAVHAAQGCPAGRLRPIGWTYPLPQVVDRSVAGLLYRNYPHAKHDVEREAFMMQGHPRAFDLIAAALKQRCR
;
A
#
# COMPACT_ATOMS: atom_id res chain seq x y z
N MET A 1 12.35 -1.43 -11.46
CA MET A 1 11.35 -0.76 -12.32
C MET A 1 10.60 0.28 -11.50
N PRO A 2 10.19 1.44 -12.05
CA PRO A 2 9.39 2.41 -11.29
C PRO A 2 8.06 1.79 -10.85
N LEU A 3 7.71 1.88 -9.56
CA LEU A 3 6.55 1.21 -8.97
C LEU A 3 5.21 1.55 -9.66
N VAL A 4 5.05 2.80 -10.11
CA VAL A 4 3.89 3.24 -10.90
C VAL A 4 3.74 2.43 -12.20
N ARG A 5 4.85 2.15 -12.89
CA ARG A 5 4.83 1.34 -14.12
C ARG A 5 4.40 -0.10 -13.83
N SER A 6 4.84 -0.67 -12.70
CA SER A 6 4.44 -2.02 -12.27
C SER A 6 2.95 -2.08 -11.95
N LEU A 7 2.38 -1.06 -11.31
CA LEU A 7 0.94 -0.93 -11.08
C LEU A 7 0.17 -0.87 -12.41
N GLN A 8 0.61 -0.01 -13.34
CA GLN A 8 0.00 0.12 -14.66
C GLN A 8 0.03 -1.21 -15.44
N GLN A 9 1.14 -1.94 -15.40
CA GLN A 9 1.27 -3.26 -16.02
C GLN A 9 0.35 -4.32 -15.38
N ALA A 10 0.02 -4.18 -14.09
CA ALA A 10 -0.97 -5.00 -13.40
C ALA A 10 -2.43 -4.58 -13.69
N GLY A 11 -2.62 -3.55 -14.53
CA GLY A 11 -3.92 -3.02 -14.93
C GLY A 11 -4.49 -1.98 -13.98
N TYR A 12 -3.67 -1.39 -13.10
CA TYR A 12 -4.11 -0.30 -12.23
C TYR A 12 -3.95 1.07 -12.88
N GLN A 13 -4.98 1.90 -12.77
CA GLN A 13 -4.87 3.33 -13.03
C GLN A 13 -4.33 4.03 -11.79
N VAL A 14 -3.20 4.73 -11.93
CA VAL A 14 -2.57 5.50 -10.85
C VAL A 14 -2.89 6.98 -11.04
N LEU A 15 -3.49 7.60 -10.04
CA LEU A 15 -3.98 8.97 -10.05
C LEU A 15 -3.28 9.79 -8.96
N PHE A 16 -2.57 10.84 -9.37
CA PHE A 16 -2.04 11.84 -8.45
C PHE A 16 -3.11 12.91 -8.19
N ALA A 17 -4.11 12.55 -7.39
CA ALA A 17 -5.29 13.35 -7.12
C ALA A 17 -5.82 13.07 -5.70
N LYS A 18 -6.72 13.93 -5.21
CA LYS A 18 -7.38 13.74 -3.92
C LYS A 18 -8.13 12.38 -3.91
N PRO A 19 -7.87 11.49 -2.94
CA PRO A 19 -8.58 10.23 -2.84
C PRO A 19 -10.08 10.42 -2.55
N PRO A 20 -10.94 9.49 -2.97
CA PRO A 20 -12.38 9.49 -2.63
C PRO A 20 -12.65 9.07 -1.18
N VAL A 21 -11.67 9.23 -0.29
CA VAL A 21 -11.74 8.92 1.15
C VAL A 21 -11.31 10.18 1.89
N GLN A 22 -12.21 10.73 2.70
CA GLN A 22 -11.96 11.98 3.41
C GLN A 22 -10.78 11.83 4.39
N GLY A 23 -9.85 12.78 4.34
CA GLY A 23 -8.67 12.81 5.23
C GLY A 23 -7.56 11.82 4.85
N ALA A 24 -7.72 11.01 3.81
CA ALA A 24 -6.71 10.05 3.38
C ALA A 24 -5.65 10.68 2.45
N TYR A 25 -4.40 10.27 2.62
CA TYR A 25 -3.29 10.64 1.74
C TYR A 25 -3.13 9.72 0.53
N GLY A 26 -3.67 8.50 0.61
CA GLY A 26 -3.73 7.53 -0.46
C GLY A 26 -5.01 6.73 -0.37
N ALA A 27 -5.38 6.06 -1.47
CA ALA A 27 -6.40 5.03 -1.44
C ALA A 27 -6.20 4.04 -2.58
N THR A 28 -6.64 2.80 -2.37
CA THR A 28 -6.65 1.76 -3.40
C THR A 28 -8.02 1.14 -3.50
N ASN A 29 -8.58 1.16 -4.71
CA ASN A 29 -9.75 0.36 -5.04
C ASN A 29 -9.29 -0.85 -5.84
N VAL A 30 -9.17 -1.98 -5.15
CA VAL A 30 -8.70 -3.24 -5.76
C VAL A 30 -9.65 -3.82 -6.79
N ARG A 31 -10.96 -3.54 -6.68
CA ARG A 31 -11.97 -4.04 -7.63
C ARG A 31 -11.98 -3.23 -8.93
N LYS A 32 -11.90 -1.91 -8.81
CA LYS A 32 -11.83 -0.99 -9.97
C LYS A 32 -10.42 -0.83 -10.52
N LYS A 33 -9.42 -1.47 -9.88
CA LYS A 33 -7.99 -1.31 -10.15
C LYS A 33 -7.59 0.18 -10.23
N MET A 34 -7.87 0.92 -9.18
CA MET A 34 -7.50 2.34 -9.06
C MET A 34 -6.64 2.57 -7.84
N VAL A 35 -5.62 3.41 -7.98
CA VAL A 35 -4.73 3.87 -6.91
C VAL A 35 -4.72 5.38 -6.95
N TRP A 36 -4.98 6.02 -5.81
CA TRP A 36 -4.86 7.46 -5.62
C TRP A 36 -3.70 7.76 -4.68
N VAL A 37 -2.91 8.77 -5.02
CA VAL A 37 -1.91 9.36 -4.13
C VAL A 37 -2.15 10.87 -4.12
N ALA A 38 -2.44 11.44 -2.96
CA ALA A 38 -2.75 12.86 -2.84
C ALA A 38 -1.49 13.70 -3.16
N PRO A 39 -1.56 14.74 -4.02
CA PRO A 39 -0.40 15.55 -4.38
C PRO A 39 0.31 16.20 -3.19
N ILE A 40 -0.44 16.58 -2.15
CA ILE A 40 0.10 17.16 -0.90
C ILE A 40 1.14 16.27 -0.19
N THR A 41 1.15 14.96 -0.48
CA THR A 41 2.13 14.03 0.09
C THR A 41 3.56 14.32 -0.38
N VAL A 42 3.73 14.99 -1.53
CA VAL A 42 5.03 15.44 -2.02
C VAL A 42 5.58 16.53 -1.11
N ASP A 43 4.77 17.56 -0.84
CA ASP A 43 5.15 18.69 0.02
C ASP A 43 5.42 18.25 1.46
N LEU A 44 4.69 17.24 1.94
CA LEU A 44 4.88 16.63 3.25
C LEU A 44 6.05 15.64 3.33
N GLY A 45 6.72 15.33 2.21
CA GLY A 45 7.85 14.40 2.16
C GLY A 45 7.45 12.92 2.39
N ILE A 46 6.17 12.56 2.23
CA ILE A 46 5.63 11.23 2.49
C ILE A 46 5.07 10.52 1.23
N ALA A 47 5.24 11.11 0.05
CA ALA A 47 4.72 10.57 -1.21
C ALA A 47 5.19 9.15 -1.51
N ARG A 48 6.46 8.83 -1.20
CA ARG A 48 7.02 7.49 -1.42
C ARG A 48 6.31 6.45 -0.55
N GLN A 49 6.09 6.78 0.71
CA GLN A 49 5.46 5.92 1.71
C GLN A 49 3.99 5.68 1.34
N ALA A 50 3.26 6.74 1.00
CA ALA A 50 1.88 6.64 0.51
C ALA A 50 1.79 5.75 -0.73
N LEU A 51 2.64 5.97 -1.75
CA LEU A 51 2.65 5.13 -2.94
C LEU A 51 2.96 3.66 -2.63
N ILE A 52 3.92 3.39 -1.74
CA ILE A 52 4.23 2.01 -1.32
C ILE A 52 3.00 1.37 -0.68
N HIS A 53 2.38 2.05 0.28
CA HIS A 53 1.23 1.53 1.01
C HIS A 53 0.10 1.13 0.06
N GLU A 54 -0.27 2.03 -0.85
CA GLU A 54 -1.31 1.74 -1.85
C GLU A 54 -0.91 0.64 -2.83
N ALA A 55 0.36 0.57 -3.21
CA ALA A 55 0.84 -0.49 -4.09
C ALA A 55 0.83 -1.88 -3.41
N VAL A 56 1.05 -1.95 -2.09
CA VAL A 56 0.87 -3.18 -1.32
C VAL A 56 -0.59 -3.62 -1.37
N HIS A 57 -1.54 -2.70 -1.15
CA HIS A 57 -2.96 -3.01 -1.26
C HIS A 57 -3.37 -3.48 -2.66
N ALA A 58 -2.76 -2.91 -3.72
CA ALA A 58 -2.96 -3.40 -5.08
C ALA A 58 -2.53 -4.88 -5.21
N ALA A 59 -1.33 -5.24 -4.73
CA ALA A 59 -0.84 -6.62 -4.75
C ALA A 59 -1.67 -7.58 -3.87
N GLN A 60 -2.08 -7.12 -2.68
CA GLN A 60 -2.95 -7.85 -1.75
C GLN A 60 -4.35 -8.09 -2.32
N GLY A 61 -4.84 -7.18 -3.17
CA GLY A 61 -6.13 -7.29 -3.84
C GLY A 61 -6.19 -8.39 -4.91
N CYS A 62 -5.05 -8.76 -5.49
CA CYS A 62 -4.98 -9.76 -6.53
C CYS A 62 -4.83 -11.20 -5.99
N PRO A 63 -5.36 -12.22 -6.70
CA PRO A 63 -6.18 -12.13 -7.92
C PRO A 63 -7.68 -11.89 -7.65
N ALA A 64 -8.11 -11.98 -6.39
CA ALA A 64 -9.53 -12.15 -6.05
C ALA A 64 -10.35 -10.85 -5.93
N GLY A 65 -9.76 -9.68 -6.18
CA GLY A 65 -10.42 -8.37 -5.98
C GLY A 65 -10.81 -8.10 -4.52
N ARG A 66 -10.14 -8.77 -3.57
CA ARG A 66 -10.33 -8.62 -2.12
C ARG A 66 -8.98 -8.62 -1.43
N LEU A 67 -8.82 -7.71 -0.46
CA LEU A 67 -7.57 -7.58 0.29
C LEU A 67 -7.34 -8.84 1.13
N ARG A 68 -6.15 -9.43 0.96
CA ARG A 68 -5.62 -10.50 1.80
C ARG A 68 -4.13 -10.27 2.01
N PRO A 69 -3.58 -10.59 3.20
CA PRO A 69 -2.14 -10.53 3.42
C PRO A 69 -1.38 -11.37 2.39
N ILE A 70 -0.19 -10.93 2.01
CA ILE A 70 0.72 -11.68 1.12
C ILE A 70 1.56 -12.69 1.93
N GLY A 71 1.78 -12.43 3.22
CA GLY A 71 2.67 -13.17 4.12
C GLY A 71 4.04 -12.52 4.26
N TRP A 72 4.17 -11.22 4.03
CA TRP A 72 5.47 -10.54 4.15
C TRP A 72 5.81 -10.23 5.60
N THR A 73 7.07 -10.45 5.96
CA THR A 73 7.62 -10.14 7.27
C THR A 73 8.94 -9.40 7.11
N TYR A 74 9.12 -8.35 7.91
CA TYR A 74 10.33 -7.54 7.95
C TYR A 74 10.48 -6.96 9.35
N PRO A 75 11.65 -7.12 10.00
CA PRO A 75 11.85 -6.60 11.34
C PRO A 75 11.80 -5.06 11.32
N LEU A 76 10.87 -4.50 12.07
CA LEU A 76 10.78 -3.07 12.32
C LEU A 76 11.48 -2.73 13.64
N PRO A 77 12.12 -1.55 13.77
CA PRO A 77 12.53 -1.04 15.06
C PRO A 77 11.34 -0.99 16.03
N GLN A 78 11.57 -1.32 17.31
CA GLN A 78 10.48 -1.44 18.30
C GLN A 78 9.60 -0.18 18.39
N VAL A 79 10.20 1.01 18.27
CA VAL A 79 9.46 2.28 18.27
C VAL A 79 8.49 2.36 17.10
N VAL A 80 8.93 1.97 15.90
CA VAL A 80 8.10 1.97 14.68
C VAL A 80 6.97 0.95 14.82
N ASP A 81 7.27 -0.25 15.30
CA ASP A 81 6.26 -1.30 15.47
C ASP A 81 5.15 -0.88 16.46
N ARG A 82 5.52 -0.24 17.57
CA ARG A 82 4.54 0.33 18.52
C ARG A 82 3.70 1.44 17.90
N SER A 83 4.30 2.33 17.11
CA SER A 83 3.56 3.37 16.39
C SER A 83 2.56 2.78 15.39
N VAL A 84 2.97 1.75 14.63
CA VAL A 84 2.09 1.03 13.72
C VAL A 84 0.95 0.37 14.49
N ALA A 85 1.24 -0.34 15.58
CA ALA A 85 0.20 -0.97 16.42
C ALA A 85 -0.83 0.06 16.93
N GLY A 86 -0.38 1.24 17.36
CA GLY A 86 -1.27 2.33 17.78
C GLY A 86 -2.14 2.87 16.66
N LEU A 87 -1.60 3.02 15.44
CA LEU A 87 -2.36 3.43 14.25
C LEU A 87 -3.42 2.38 13.88
N LEU A 88 -3.03 1.10 13.88
CA LEU A 88 -3.94 -0.02 13.59
C LEU A 88 -5.13 -0.05 14.55
N TYR A 89 -4.85 0.06 15.85
CA TYR A 89 -5.89 -0.01 16.89
C TYR A 89 -6.89 1.17 16.80
N ARG A 90 -6.41 2.37 16.47
CA ARG A 90 -7.26 3.58 16.44
C ARG A 90 -8.06 3.74 15.15
N ASN A 91 -7.46 3.38 14.02
CA ASN A 91 -7.97 3.80 12.70
C ASN A 91 -8.56 2.64 11.88
N TYR A 92 -8.35 1.39 12.29
CA TYR A 92 -8.72 0.22 11.48
C TYR A 92 -9.47 -0.84 12.28
N PRO A 93 -10.51 -1.46 11.70
CA PRO A 93 -11.14 -2.65 12.28
C PRO A 93 -10.12 -3.79 12.46
N HIS A 94 -10.24 -4.56 13.53
CA HIS A 94 -9.36 -5.70 13.83
C HIS A 94 -9.17 -6.66 12.65
N ALA A 95 -10.24 -6.94 11.89
CA ALA A 95 -10.19 -7.83 10.72
C ALA A 95 -9.27 -7.34 9.59
N LYS A 96 -8.84 -6.08 9.61
CA LYS A 96 -7.92 -5.49 8.62
C LYS A 96 -6.49 -5.35 9.15
N HIS A 97 -6.23 -5.64 10.41
CA HIS A 97 -4.94 -5.34 11.04
C HIS A 97 -3.76 -5.99 10.31
N ASP A 98 -3.89 -7.25 9.89
CA ASP A 98 -2.78 -7.94 9.21
C ASP A 98 -2.49 -7.36 7.83
N VAL A 99 -3.53 -7.01 7.07
CA VAL A 99 -3.44 -6.38 5.74
C VAL A 99 -2.73 -5.03 5.84
N GLU A 100 -3.17 -4.20 6.78
CA GLU A 100 -2.63 -2.87 7.00
C GLU A 100 -1.22 -2.93 7.59
N ARG A 101 -0.95 -3.87 8.50
CA ARG A 101 0.38 -4.08 9.09
C ARG A 101 1.43 -4.35 8.02
N GLU A 102 1.15 -5.22 7.07
CA GLU A 102 2.05 -5.46 5.93
C GLU A 102 2.29 -4.19 5.11
N ALA A 103 1.24 -3.42 4.82
CA ALA A 103 1.35 -2.17 4.08
C ALA A 103 2.22 -1.15 4.83
N PHE A 104 2.00 -0.97 6.14
CA PHE A 104 2.81 -0.11 7.00
C PHE A 104 4.28 -0.54 7.05
N MET A 105 4.53 -1.83 7.23
CA MET A 105 5.86 -2.42 7.28
C MET A 105 6.65 -2.17 5.99
N MET A 106 6.01 -2.33 4.84
CA MET A 106 6.66 -2.16 3.56
C MET A 106 7.10 -0.72 3.26
N GLN A 107 6.50 0.30 3.89
CA GLN A 107 6.91 1.70 3.69
C GLN A 107 8.38 1.94 4.07
N GLY A 108 8.88 1.21 5.08
CA GLY A 108 10.27 1.26 5.53
C GLY A 108 11.19 0.22 4.88
N HIS A 109 10.67 -0.70 4.07
CA HIS A 109 11.46 -1.80 3.51
C HIS A 109 12.40 -1.29 2.40
N PRO A 110 13.72 -1.58 2.44
CA PRO A 110 14.68 -1.06 1.47
C PRO A 110 14.40 -1.55 0.04
N ARG A 111 13.91 -2.77 -0.09
CA ARG A 111 13.52 -3.40 -1.37
C ARG A 111 12.02 -3.36 -1.67
N ALA A 112 11.27 -2.43 -1.07
CA ALA A 112 9.82 -2.40 -1.20
C ALA A 112 9.34 -2.42 -2.66
N PHE A 113 9.95 -1.60 -3.51
CA PHE A 113 9.54 -1.48 -4.92
C PHE A 113 9.72 -2.79 -5.68
N ASP A 114 10.83 -3.50 -5.47
CA ASP A 114 11.11 -4.76 -6.16
C ASP A 114 10.15 -5.87 -5.71
N LEU A 115 9.93 -5.98 -4.40
CA LEU A 115 9.04 -7.00 -3.82
C LEU A 115 7.60 -6.79 -4.28
N ILE A 116 7.13 -5.53 -4.28
CA ILE A 116 5.78 -5.19 -4.72
C ILE A 116 5.65 -5.41 -6.23
N ALA A 117 6.62 -4.99 -7.04
CA ALA A 117 6.60 -5.23 -8.49
C ALA A 117 6.55 -6.73 -8.81
N ALA A 118 7.32 -7.55 -8.09
CA ALA A 118 7.30 -9.00 -8.24
C ALA A 118 5.93 -9.59 -7.85
N ALA A 119 5.35 -9.17 -6.72
CA ALA A 119 4.04 -9.64 -6.29
C ALA A 119 2.91 -9.23 -7.24
N LEU A 120 2.91 -7.99 -7.73
CA LEU A 120 1.97 -7.53 -8.76
C LEU A 120 2.08 -8.40 -10.02
N LYS A 121 3.30 -8.66 -10.50
CA LYS A 121 3.54 -9.51 -11.68
C LYS A 121 3.09 -10.95 -11.47
N GLN A 122 3.24 -11.50 -10.27
CA GLN A 122 2.90 -12.89 -9.96
C GLN A 122 1.39 -13.07 -9.74
N ARG A 123 0.73 -12.10 -9.10
CA ARG A 123 -0.63 -12.26 -8.57
C ARG A 123 -1.72 -11.62 -9.43
N CYS A 124 -1.40 -10.54 -10.16
CA CYS A 124 -2.39 -9.75 -10.90
C CYS A 124 -2.50 -10.10 -12.40
N ARG A 125 -2.02 -11.30 -12.78
CA ARG A 125 -2.17 -11.84 -14.14
C ARG A 125 -3.57 -12.40 -14.33
#